data_AF-A0A836HE70-F1
#
_entry.id   AF-A0A836HE70-F1
#
_cell.length_a   1.000
_cell.length_b   1.000
_cell.length_c   1.000
_cell.angle_alpha   90.00
_cell.angle_beta   90.00
_cell.angle_gamma   90.00
#
_symmetry.space_group_name_H-M   'P 1'
#
loop_
_entity.id
_entity.type
_entity.pdbx_description
1 polymer ?
#
loop_
_entity_poly.entity_id
_entity_poly.type
_entity_poly.pdbx_seq_one_letter_code
_entity_poly.pdbx_strand_id
1 'polypeptide(L)'
;MCCSSVSPVRLLGALLVVACLVHPTLAFPYGKSSAVTELTPASLTTFVKTHKPVVILFYAPWCGHCKQFHPQFERFAESVKGTIRVGAIDADRHANIGQQFGVRGFPTIKYWKSGAKSVSSAQDYQGQRTAAALQSFMVGDISSSEVRKISTAEQMKQAARDAPKKMVGVLLSAKDKVPPLFSVMALSPKLKELPLVFAGGCSPQKGVAESFGVSQLPMLGVMRYTPAEGNAPEKFEIVPYTKKAIVYDTVARFFLDCAEKECSSGTESPVNSVNLDEDEQQQPQAPEASRHSSVALPVEPVEYTPKVISQFCSPQTRKIRGQSPLCVFSLSEHVHLDYVQKYFRNDPLIFFEASQHKRELLQQLKADFGVQLRSPEEVTASSRGSIVVLRHSKPTRVRYALLEHIDSDDDLQAALQRILNGEVHLMSERVGAA
;
A
#
# COMPACT_ATOMS: atom_id res chain seq x y z
N MET A 1 52.63 -41.67 -50.70
CA MET A 1 51.20 -41.86 -51.05
C MET A 1 50.44 -42.19 -49.78
N CYS A 2 49.41 -41.41 -49.44
CA CYS A 2 48.24 -41.79 -48.62
C CYS A 2 47.41 -40.52 -48.40
N CYS A 3 46.47 -40.25 -49.30
CA CYS A 3 45.44 -39.24 -49.09
C CYS A 3 44.35 -39.82 -48.20
N SER A 4 43.92 -39.08 -47.17
CA SER A 4 42.61 -39.29 -46.56
C SER A 4 41.95 -37.94 -46.31
N SER A 5 40.85 -37.72 -47.01
CA SER A 5 40.00 -36.53 -46.96
C SER A 5 39.39 -36.31 -45.57
N VAL A 6 39.33 -35.05 -45.13
CA VAL A 6 38.47 -34.63 -44.01
C VAL A 6 37.16 -34.09 -44.59
N SER A 7 36.03 -34.69 -44.21
CA SER A 7 34.69 -34.27 -44.63
C SER A 7 33.92 -33.70 -43.42
N PRO A 8 33.36 -32.47 -43.49
CA PRO A 8 32.77 -31.81 -42.32
C PRO A 8 31.24 -31.89 -42.31
N VAL A 9 30.64 -32.95 -41.74
CA VAL A 9 29.18 -33.04 -41.58
C VAL A 9 28.77 -33.64 -40.22
N ARG A 10 28.18 -32.77 -39.38
CA ARG A 10 27.26 -33.04 -38.26
C ARG A 10 27.75 -33.89 -37.07
N LEU A 11 27.78 -33.25 -35.90
CA LEU A 11 27.16 -33.82 -34.69
C LEU A 11 26.58 -32.71 -33.81
N LEU A 12 25.27 -32.50 -33.87
CA LEU A 12 24.52 -31.81 -32.81
C LEU A 12 24.14 -32.88 -31.78
N GLY A 13 24.49 -32.68 -30.50
CA GLY A 13 24.16 -33.61 -29.42
C GLY A 13 24.24 -32.92 -28.06
N ALA A 14 23.15 -32.96 -27.29
CA ALA A 14 22.99 -32.21 -26.04
C ALA A 14 23.47 -32.98 -24.81
N LEU A 15 23.80 -32.27 -23.71
CA LEU A 15 22.98 -32.31 -22.49
C LEU A 15 23.34 -31.21 -21.46
N LEU A 16 22.32 -30.71 -20.76
CA LEU A 16 22.40 -29.82 -19.58
C LEU A 16 22.58 -30.63 -18.28
N VAL A 17 23.32 -30.11 -17.30
CA VAL A 17 23.19 -30.49 -15.88
C VAL A 17 23.27 -29.28 -14.95
N VAL A 18 22.09 -28.84 -14.48
CA VAL A 18 21.76 -28.24 -13.17
C VAL A 18 22.64 -27.08 -12.65
N ALA A 19 22.11 -25.86 -12.78
CA ALA A 19 22.31 -24.78 -11.81
C ALA A 19 21.02 -24.57 -11.00
N CYS A 20 21.07 -24.69 -9.67
CA CYS A 20 19.89 -24.57 -8.81
C CYS A 20 19.48 -23.10 -8.62
N LEU A 21 18.21 -22.80 -8.89
CA LEU A 21 17.59 -21.49 -8.68
C LEU A 21 17.40 -21.17 -7.18
N VAL A 22 18.33 -20.41 -6.59
CA VAL A 22 18.03 -19.60 -5.40
C VAL A 22 17.41 -18.28 -5.84
N HIS A 23 16.08 -18.26 -5.94
CA HIS A 23 15.35 -17.00 -5.98
C HIS A 23 15.58 -16.25 -4.66
N PRO A 24 15.72 -14.91 -4.67
CA PRO A 24 15.72 -14.13 -3.44
C PRO A 24 14.30 -14.14 -2.86
N THR A 25 14.01 -15.17 -2.06
CA THR A 25 13.07 -14.98 -0.95
C THR A 25 13.53 -13.73 -0.20
N LEU A 26 12.63 -12.78 0.09
CA LEU A 26 12.85 -11.82 1.17
C LEU A 26 13.38 -12.64 2.35
N ALA A 27 14.61 -12.34 2.77
CA ALA A 27 15.33 -13.26 3.63
C ALA A 27 14.55 -13.43 4.94
N PHE A 28 14.37 -14.69 5.33
CA PHE A 28 13.88 -15.06 6.65
C PHE A 28 15.06 -15.72 7.37
N PRO A 29 15.57 -15.16 8.48
CA PRO A 29 14.99 -14.12 9.35
C PRO A 29 15.02 -12.69 8.78
N TYR A 30 14.21 -11.79 9.35
CA TYR A 30 13.84 -10.50 8.78
C TYR A 30 15.03 -9.51 8.71
N GLY A 31 15.27 -8.93 7.53
CA GLY A 31 16.40 -8.02 7.25
C GLY A 31 16.08 -6.53 7.40
N LYS A 32 17.09 -5.65 7.23
CA LYS A 32 16.97 -4.17 7.39
C LYS A 32 15.93 -3.52 6.47
N SER A 33 15.64 -4.11 5.30
CA SER A 33 14.64 -3.65 4.34
C SER A 33 13.21 -4.15 4.62
N SER A 34 13.03 -4.99 5.64
CA SER A 34 11.72 -5.52 6.04
C SER A 34 10.85 -4.44 6.70
N ALA A 35 9.54 -4.54 6.47
CA ALA A 35 8.54 -3.78 7.24
C ALA A 35 8.35 -4.32 8.68
N VAL A 36 8.88 -5.52 8.96
CA VAL A 36 8.92 -6.16 10.27
C VAL A 36 10.26 -5.90 10.92
N THR A 37 10.24 -5.34 12.13
CA THR A 37 11.46 -5.14 12.91
C THR A 37 11.90 -6.47 13.53
N GLU A 38 13.07 -6.99 13.17
CA GLU A 38 13.69 -8.10 13.90
C GLU A 38 14.08 -7.64 15.32
N LEU A 39 13.66 -8.40 16.33
CA LEU A 39 13.80 -8.05 17.74
C LEU A 39 14.78 -8.97 18.45
N THR A 40 15.39 -8.43 19.49
CA THR A 40 16.22 -9.16 20.45
C THR A 40 15.62 -9.01 21.85
N PRO A 41 16.05 -9.80 22.84
CA PRO A 41 15.66 -9.61 24.24
C PRO A 41 15.86 -8.16 24.73
N ALA A 42 16.91 -7.49 24.25
CA ALA A 42 17.22 -6.10 24.60
C ALA A 42 16.26 -5.08 23.96
N SER A 43 15.83 -5.29 22.71
CA SER A 43 14.95 -4.33 22.02
C SER A 43 13.46 -4.54 22.30
N LEU A 44 13.03 -5.75 22.68
CA LEU A 44 11.61 -6.12 22.83
C LEU A 44 10.84 -5.20 23.79
N THR A 45 11.39 -4.90 24.97
CA THR A 45 10.68 -4.07 25.98
C THR A 45 10.42 -2.66 25.46
N THR A 46 11.40 -2.05 24.80
CA THR A 46 11.27 -0.71 24.19
C THR A 46 10.43 -0.75 22.91
N PHE A 47 10.38 -1.89 22.22
CA PHE A 47 9.51 -2.08 21.07
C PHE A 47 8.02 -2.04 21.47
N VAL A 48 7.68 -2.76 22.54
CA VAL A 48 6.31 -2.86 23.07
C VAL A 48 5.83 -1.56 23.72
N LYS A 49 6.68 -0.87 24.50
CA LYS A 49 6.32 0.35 25.26
C LYS A 49 6.16 1.58 24.35
N THR A 50 5.11 1.61 23.53
CA THR A 50 4.72 2.76 22.70
C THR A 50 3.22 3.03 22.74
N HIS A 51 2.79 4.16 22.15
CA HIS A 51 1.38 4.49 22.02
C HIS A 51 0.64 3.70 20.92
N LYS A 52 1.39 3.16 19.96
CA LYS A 52 0.83 2.37 18.84
C LYS A 52 0.53 0.93 19.31
N PRO A 53 -0.48 0.25 18.73
CA PRO A 53 -0.58 -1.20 18.85
C PRO A 53 0.69 -1.88 18.35
N VAL A 54 0.97 -3.05 18.91
CA VAL A 54 2.17 -3.83 18.60
C VAL A 54 1.77 -5.26 18.26
N VAL A 55 2.39 -5.86 17.25
CA VAL A 55 2.27 -7.28 16.91
C VAL A 55 3.67 -7.88 16.84
N ILE A 56 3.92 -8.98 17.56
CA ILE A 56 5.17 -9.72 17.52
C ILE A 56 4.92 -11.16 17.10
N LEU A 57 5.63 -11.60 16.06
CA LEU A 57 5.75 -12.99 15.67
C LEU A 57 6.91 -13.66 16.42
N PHE A 58 6.61 -14.71 17.17
CA PHE A 58 7.58 -15.62 17.77
C PHE A 58 7.79 -16.79 16.82
N TYR A 59 9.02 -16.95 16.33
CA TYR A 59 9.37 -17.90 15.28
C TYR A 59 10.64 -18.70 15.60
N ALA A 60 10.93 -19.70 14.75
CA ALA A 60 12.21 -20.39 14.67
C ALA A 60 12.68 -20.46 13.20
N PRO A 61 13.95 -20.21 12.86
CA PRO A 61 14.44 -20.19 11.47
C PRO A 61 14.25 -21.51 10.73
N TRP A 62 14.26 -22.64 11.44
CA TRP A 62 14.04 -23.97 10.85
C TRP A 62 12.56 -24.32 10.63
N CYS A 63 11.62 -23.60 11.23
CA CYS A 63 10.20 -23.97 11.22
C CYS A 63 9.54 -23.73 9.85
N GLY A 64 9.08 -24.81 9.20
CA GLY A 64 8.38 -24.75 7.91
C GLY A 64 7.12 -23.87 7.93
N HIS A 65 6.33 -23.92 9.01
CA HIS A 65 5.15 -23.05 9.16
C HIS A 65 5.51 -21.56 9.28
N CYS A 66 6.65 -21.22 9.89
CA CYS A 66 7.14 -19.84 9.92
C CYS A 66 7.56 -19.36 8.53
N LYS A 67 8.31 -20.19 7.78
CA LYS A 67 8.73 -19.88 6.41
C LYS A 67 7.54 -19.66 5.47
N GLN A 68 6.50 -20.50 5.57
CA GLN A 68 5.26 -20.35 4.81
C GLN A 68 4.47 -19.09 5.21
N PHE A 69 4.53 -18.68 6.47
CA PHE A 69 3.79 -17.54 6.99
C PHE A 69 4.51 -16.19 6.74
N HIS A 70 5.84 -16.16 6.71
CA HIS A 70 6.65 -14.95 6.52
C HIS A 70 6.11 -14.01 5.41
N PRO A 71 5.80 -14.46 4.16
CA PRO A 71 5.29 -13.56 3.12
C PRO A 71 3.90 -12.96 3.40
N GLN A 72 3.09 -13.56 4.30
CA GLN A 72 1.84 -12.97 4.77
C GLN A 72 2.10 -11.94 5.87
N PHE A 73 3.09 -12.17 6.72
CA PHE A 73 3.46 -11.26 7.80
C PHE A 73 4.09 -9.97 7.26
N GLU A 74 4.92 -10.05 6.21
CA GLU A 74 5.47 -8.87 5.51
C GLU A 74 4.38 -8.02 4.86
N ARG A 75 3.45 -8.66 4.15
CA ARG A 75 2.32 -7.97 3.53
C ARG A 75 1.39 -7.35 4.57
N PHE A 76 1.23 -7.98 5.74
CA PHE A 76 0.55 -7.36 6.88
C PHE A 76 1.31 -6.11 7.34
N ALA A 77 2.60 -6.24 7.65
CA ALA A 77 3.43 -5.16 8.20
C ALA A 77 3.47 -3.92 7.30
N GLU A 78 3.67 -4.09 5.99
CA GLU A 78 3.66 -2.96 5.05
C GLU A 78 2.25 -2.34 4.95
N SER A 79 1.17 -3.14 5.02
CA SER A 79 -0.22 -2.64 4.98
C SER A 79 -0.68 -1.87 6.23
N VAL A 80 0.08 -1.93 7.32
CA VAL A 80 -0.20 -1.23 8.59
C VAL A 80 0.91 -0.26 9.00
N LYS A 81 1.86 0.00 8.10
CA LYS A 81 3.01 0.88 8.32
C LYS A 81 2.58 2.22 8.90
N GLY A 82 3.26 2.62 9.98
CA GLY A 82 2.94 3.85 10.71
C GLY A 82 1.73 3.75 11.66
N THR A 83 0.75 2.86 11.47
CA THR A 83 -0.38 2.71 12.42
C THR A 83 -0.14 1.65 13.49
N ILE A 84 0.44 0.50 13.11
CA ILE A 84 0.78 -0.61 14.01
C ILE A 84 2.28 -0.86 13.92
N ARG A 85 2.95 -1.17 15.04
CA ARG A 85 4.33 -1.67 15.02
C ARG A 85 4.31 -3.18 14.83
N VAL A 86 5.03 -3.69 13.84
CA VAL A 86 5.15 -5.12 13.59
C VAL A 86 6.59 -5.55 13.77
N GLY A 87 6.81 -6.56 14.59
CA GLY A 87 8.12 -7.12 14.87
C GLY A 87 8.11 -8.64 14.87
N ALA A 88 9.30 -9.23 14.88
CA ALA A 88 9.47 -10.67 14.99
C ALA A 88 10.65 -10.97 15.92
N ILE A 89 10.66 -12.14 16.55
CA ILE A 89 11.78 -12.60 17.36
C ILE A 89 12.00 -14.10 17.17
N ASP A 90 13.26 -14.46 16.94
CA ASP A 90 13.73 -15.84 17.02
C ASP A 90 13.66 -16.31 18.48
N ALA A 91 12.57 -17.01 18.80
CA ALA A 91 12.29 -17.54 20.13
C ALA A 91 12.81 -18.98 20.32
N ASP A 92 13.47 -19.55 19.31
CA ASP A 92 14.30 -20.75 19.41
C ASP A 92 15.68 -20.35 19.95
N ARG A 93 16.31 -19.35 19.32
CA ARG A 93 17.54 -18.71 19.82
C ARG A 93 17.35 -18.00 21.16
N HIS A 94 16.16 -17.44 21.41
CA HIS A 94 15.82 -16.74 22.65
C HIS A 94 14.73 -17.49 23.44
N ALA A 95 14.99 -18.76 23.75
CA ALA A 95 14.07 -19.65 24.46
C ALA A 95 13.52 -19.09 25.79
N ASN A 96 14.31 -18.31 26.53
CA ASN A 96 13.88 -17.63 27.76
C ASN A 96 12.75 -16.61 27.50
N ILE A 97 12.81 -15.89 26.38
CA ILE A 97 11.74 -14.98 25.94
C ILE A 97 10.52 -15.80 25.48
N GLY A 98 10.74 -16.90 24.74
CA GLY A 98 9.66 -17.84 24.40
C GLY A 98 8.89 -18.32 25.64
N GLN A 99 9.61 -18.76 26.67
CA GLN A 99 9.03 -19.18 27.96
C GLN A 99 8.31 -18.03 28.68
N GLN A 100 8.92 -16.84 28.77
CA GLN A 100 8.32 -15.66 29.41
C GLN A 100 6.95 -15.31 28.82
N PHE A 101 6.80 -15.47 27.51
CA PHE A 101 5.53 -15.22 26.80
C PHE A 101 4.63 -16.47 26.68
N GLY A 102 5.02 -17.63 27.24
CA GLY A 102 4.24 -18.86 27.17
C GLY A 102 4.13 -19.43 25.74
N VAL A 103 5.14 -19.22 24.89
CA VAL A 103 5.20 -19.78 23.54
C VAL A 103 5.42 -21.29 23.62
N ARG A 104 4.43 -22.07 23.14
CA ARG A 104 4.46 -23.54 23.15
C ARG A 104 4.77 -24.17 21.78
N GLY A 105 4.96 -23.34 20.75
CA GLY A 105 5.21 -23.79 19.38
C GLY A 105 5.20 -22.62 18.39
N PHE A 106 5.62 -22.90 17.15
CA PHE A 106 5.85 -21.88 16.13
C PHE A 106 4.98 -22.07 14.87
N PRO A 107 4.54 -20.98 14.21
CA PRO A 107 4.60 -19.59 14.66
C PRO A 107 3.55 -19.27 15.74
N THR A 108 3.95 -18.51 16.76
CA THR A 108 3.02 -17.89 17.73
C THR A 108 2.98 -16.39 17.49
N ILE A 109 1.79 -15.80 17.45
CA ILE A 109 1.59 -14.37 17.20
C ILE A 109 0.97 -13.77 18.45
N LYS A 110 1.61 -12.75 19.03
CA LYS A 110 1.08 -11.99 20.17
C LYS A 110 0.95 -10.52 19.81
N TYR A 111 -0.02 -9.85 20.42
CA TYR A 111 -0.27 -8.45 20.20
C TYR A 111 -0.52 -7.68 21.50
N TRP A 112 -0.34 -6.37 21.42
CA TRP A 112 -0.62 -5.40 22.46
C TRP A 112 -1.50 -4.32 21.86
N LYS A 113 -2.54 -3.91 22.60
CA LYS A 113 -3.46 -2.84 22.20
C LYS A 113 -2.77 -1.47 22.22
N SER A 114 -3.38 -0.48 21.57
CA SER A 114 -2.90 0.91 21.60
C SER A 114 -2.68 1.38 23.05
N GLY A 115 -1.56 2.07 23.32
CA GLY A 115 -1.25 2.60 24.65
C GLY A 115 -0.88 1.56 25.73
N ALA A 116 -0.64 0.29 25.37
CA ALA A 116 -0.21 -0.73 26.32
C ALA A 116 1.13 -0.35 27.00
N LYS A 117 1.11 -0.23 28.34
CA LYS A 117 2.28 0.19 29.15
C LYS A 117 3.12 -0.97 29.67
N SER A 118 2.57 -2.18 29.70
CA SER A 118 3.25 -3.38 30.23
C SER A 118 3.56 -4.38 29.12
N VAL A 119 4.76 -4.94 29.18
CA VAL A 119 5.17 -6.07 28.34
C VAL A 119 4.31 -7.30 28.63
N SER A 120 3.87 -7.48 29.88
CA SER A 120 3.03 -8.62 30.29
C SER A 120 1.57 -8.57 29.80
N SER A 121 1.09 -7.45 29.24
CA SER A 121 -0.28 -7.34 28.72
C SER A 121 -0.44 -7.92 27.29
N ALA A 122 0.43 -8.85 26.91
CA ALA A 122 0.42 -9.51 25.62
C ALA A 122 -0.82 -10.42 25.49
N GLN A 123 -1.50 -10.35 24.35
CA GLN A 123 -2.65 -11.19 24.03
C GLN A 123 -2.32 -12.10 22.85
N ASP A 124 -2.84 -13.34 22.86
CA ASP A 124 -2.63 -14.28 21.76
C ASP A 124 -3.54 -13.97 20.56
N TYR A 125 -2.98 -13.97 19.36
CA TYR A 125 -3.75 -13.98 18.13
C TYR A 125 -3.99 -15.43 17.67
N GLN A 126 -5.23 -15.88 17.78
CA GLN A 126 -5.68 -17.22 17.38
C GLN A 126 -6.43 -17.22 16.02
N GLY A 127 -6.37 -16.11 15.27
CA GLY A 127 -7.04 -15.96 13.98
C GLY A 127 -6.27 -16.57 12.80
N GLN A 128 -6.83 -16.38 11.60
CA GLN A 128 -6.23 -16.90 10.37
C GLN A 128 -4.88 -16.24 10.06
N ARG A 129 -3.86 -17.05 9.76
CA ARG A 129 -2.49 -16.61 9.45
C ARG A 129 -2.35 -16.05 8.02
N THR A 130 -3.12 -15.01 7.71
CA THR A 130 -3.11 -14.29 6.42
C THR A 130 -3.00 -12.79 6.66
N ALA A 131 -2.42 -12.06 5.69
CA ALA A 131 -2.23 -10.61 5.81
C ALA A 131 -3.55 -9.86 6.09
N ALA A 132 -4.60 -10.20 5.35
CA ALA A 132 -5.91 -9.56 5.45
C ALA A 132 -6.63 -9.87 6.79
N ALA A 133 -6.51 -11.08 7.31
CA ALA A 133 -7.13 -11.45 8.59
C ALA A 133 -6.42 -10.79 9.79
N LEU A 134 -5.09 -10.67 9.74
CA LEU A 134 -4.34 -9.89 10.73
C LEU A 134 -4.67 -8.40 10.63
N GLN A 135 -4.68 -7.83 9.43
CA GLN A 135 -5.02 -6.42 9.21
C GLN A 135 -6.44 -6.13 9.73
N SER A 136 -7.45 -6.90 9.33
CA SER A 136 -8.84 -6.71 9.76
C SER A 136 -9.00 -6.78 11.29
N PHE A 137 -8.37 -7.78 11.93
CA PHE A 137 -8.41 -7.94 13.38
C PHE A 137 -7.72 -6.77 14.11
N MET A 138 -6.47 -6.50 13.77
CA MET A 138 -5.67 -5.48 14.47
C MET A 138 -6.21 -4.08 14.25
N VAL A 139 -6.64 -3.76 13.02
CA VAL A 139 -7.21 -2.44 12.69
C VAL A 139 -8.61 -2.27 13.30
N GLY A 140 -9.39 -3.36 13.43
CA GLY A 140 -10.70 -3.34 14.08
C GLY A 140 -10.65 -3.08 15.59
N ASP A 141 -9.55 -3.45 16.26
CA ASP A 141 -9.34 -3.20 17.69
C ASP A 141 -8.80 -1.78 17.99
N ILE A 142 -8.36 -1.03 16.97
CA ILE A 142 -7.88 0.35 17.14
C ILE A 142 -9.06 1.29 17.39
N SER A 143 -9.17 1.71 18.64
CA SER A 143 -9.99 2.84 19.06
C SER A 143 -9.23 3.70 20.07
N SER A 144 -9.70 4.93 20.29
CA SER A 144 -9.16 5.82 21.31
C SER A 144 -10.28 6.71 21.86
N SER A 145 -10.35 6.82 23.19
CA SER A 145 -11.19 7.78 23.90
C SER A 145 -10.65 9.21 23.86
N GLU A 146 -9.36 9.39 23.51
CA GLU A 146 -8.71 10.70 23.42
C GLU A 146 -9.17 11.51 22.19
N VAL A 147 -9.86 10.89 21.23
CA VAL A 147 -10.49 11.61 20.11
C VAL A 147 -11.85 12.13 20.53
N ARG A 148 -11.97 13.46 20.69
CA ARG A 148 -13.24 14.13 21.00
C ARG A 148 -14.15 14.08 19.77
N LYS A 149 -15.21 13.29 19.82
CA LYS A 149 -16.27 13.30 18.79
C LYS A 149 -17.16 14.52 18.96
N ILE A 150 -17.53 15.15 17.85
CA ILE A 150 -18.43 16.31 17.80
C ILE A 150 -19.50 16.14 16.72
N SER A 151 -20.60 16.88 16.86
CA SER A 151 -21.70 16.95 15.89
C SER A 151 -22.11 18.37 15.50
N THR A 152 -21.61 19.42 16.19
CA THR A 152 -21.94 20.82 15.90
C THR A 152 -20.69 21.71 15.78
N ALA A 153 -20.83 22.81 15.03
CA ALA A 153 -19.75 23.80 14.88
C ALA A 153 -19.37 24.45 16.22
N GLU A 154 -20.34 24.69 17.12
CA GLU A 154 -20.05 25.25 18.45
C GLU A 154 -19.25 24.29 19.35
N GLN A 155 -19.50 22.97 19.27
CA GLN A 155 -18.65 21.99 19.95
C GLN A 155 -17.21 22.01 19.41
N MET A 156 -17.04 22.24 18.11
CA MET A 156 -15.73 22.38 17.48
C MET A 156 -15.01 23.64 17.96
N LYS A 157 -15.69 24.80 17.93
CA LYS A 157 -15.17 26.08 18.44
C LYS A 157 -14.79 25.97 19.91
N GLN A 158 -15.66 25.41 20.75
CA GLN A 158 -15.39 25.21 22.16
C GLN A 158 -14.15 24.34 22.38
N ALA A 159 -13.98 23.26 21.62
CA ALA A 159 -12.78 22.42 21.73
C ALA A 159 -11.49 23.19 21.43
N ALA A 160 -11.49 24.15 20.50
CA ALA A 160 -10.34 25.03 20.26
C ALA A 160 -10.14 26.09 21.36
N ARG A 161 -11.22 26.63 21.94
CA ARG A 161 -11.13 27.53 23.11
C ARG A 161 -10.48 26.84 24.31
N ASP A 162 -10.88 25.60 24.56
CA ASP A 162 -10.42 24.78 25.70
C ASP A 162 -8.96 24.29 25.53
N ALA A 163 -8.48 24.17 24.29
CA ALA A 163 -7.20 23.53 23.99
C ALA A 163 -5.99 24.33 24.53
N PRO A 164 -4.89 23.66 24.96
CA PRO A 164 -3.74 24.33 25.57
C PRO A 164 -3.13 25.43 24.72
N LYS A 165 -2.92 25.17 23.43
CA LYS A 165 -2.34 26.13 22.45
C LYS A 165 -3.39 26.91 21.66
N LYS A 166 -4.67 26.88 22.08
CA LYS A 166 -5.82 27.37 21.30
C LYS A 166 -5.92 26.74 19.89
N MET A 167 -5.46 25.50 19.77
CA MET A 167 -5.46 24.73 18.53
C MET A 167 -5.97 23.31 18.76
N VAL A 168 -6.71 22.77 17.79
CA VAL A 168 -7.12 21.36 17.74
C VAL A 168 -6.82 20.77 16.37
N GLY A 169 -6.38 19.51 16.34
CA GLY A 169 -6.32 18.74 15.09
C GLY A 169 -7.72 18.27 14.73
N VAL A 170 -8.12 18.44 13.48
CA VAL A 170 -9.50 18.25 13.00
C VAL A 170 -9.54 17.20 11.92
N LEU A 171 -10.52 16.30 12.01
CA LEU A 171 -10.92 15.45 10.90
C LEU A 171 -12.45 15.50 10.71
N LEU A 172 -12.89 16.07 9.60
CA LEU A 172 -14.28 16.02 9.14
C LEU A 172 -14.41 14.89 8.11
N SER A 173 -15.41 14.03 8.26
CA SER A 173 -15.54 12.79 7.50
C SER A 173 -17.01 12.48 7.21
N ALA A 174 -17.29 12.01 5.99
CA ALA A 174 -18.60 11.46 5.64
C ALA A 174 -18.90 10.12 6.35
N LYS A 175 -17.87 9.42 6.86
CA LYS A 175 -17.99 8.18 7.64
C LYS A 175 -18.10 8.51 9.14
N ASP A 176 -18.95 7.79 9.88
CA ASP A 176 -19.18 8.01 11.33
C ASP A 176 -18.12 7.41 12.27
N LYS A 177 -17.26 6.54 11.75
CA LYS A 177 -16.20 5.88 12.51
C LYS A 177 -14.91 6.67 12.40
N VAL A 178 -14.32 7.01 13.55
CA VAL A 178 -12.98 7.60 13.66
C VAL A 178 -11.98 6.66 12.96
N PRO A 179 -11.21 7.14 11.97
CA PRO A 179 -10.20 6.30 11.34
C PRO A 179 -9.11 5.86 12.34
N PRO A 180 -8.67 4.59 12.27
CA PRO A 180 -7.61 4.03 13.11
C PRO A 180 -6.35 4.91 13.21
N LEU A 181 -5.96 5.52 12.08
CA LEU A 181 -4.87 6.49 11.98
C LEU A 181 -4.98 7.62 13.03
N PHE A 182 -6.16 8.23 13.11
CA PHE A 182 -6.47 9.37 13.98
C PHE A 182 -6.53 8.96 15.46
N SER A 183 -7.11 7.78 15.74
CA SER A 183 -7.10 7.17 17.07
C SER A 183 -5.68 6.91 17.60
N VAL A 184 -4.76 6.42 16.75
CA VAL A 184 -3.35 6.20 17.14
C VAL A 184 -2.63 7.54 17.35
N MET A 185 -2.88 8.55 16.52
CA MET A 185 -2.30 9.89 16.70
C MET A 185 -2.71 10.54 18.02
N ALA A 186 -3.98 10.42 18.41
CA ALA A 186 -4.50 11.00 19.67
C ALA A 186 -3.81 10.42 20.92
N LEU A 187 -3.29 9.19 20.84
CA LEU A 187 -2.54 8.55 21.93
C LEU A 187 -1.04 8.95 21.94
N SER A 188 -0.56 9.70 20.95
CA SER A 188 0.85 10.03 20.84
C SER A 188 1.29 11.06 21.89
N PRO A 189 2.32 10.76 22.72
CA PRO A 189 2.81 11.71 23.72
C PRO A 189 3.28 13.04 23.14
N LYS A 190 3.70 13.07 21.86
CA LYS A 190 4.14 14.27 21.15
C LYS A 190 2.98 15.19 20.73
N LEU A 191 1.75 14.69 20.64
CA LEU A 191 0.57 15.45 20.19
C LEU A 191 -0.36 15.87 21.36
N LYS A 192 0.07 15.70 22.60
CA LYS A 192 -0.74 16.03 23.80
C LYS A 192 -1.24 17.47 23.86
N GLU A 193 -0.50 18.41 23.30
CA GLU A 193 -0.85 19.83 23.29
C GLU A 193 -1.80 20.23 22.14
N LEU A 194 -2.07 19.29 21.22
CA LEU A 194 -2.97 19.44 20.09
C LEU A 194 -4.08 18.37 20.19
N PRO A 195 -5.14 18.59 20.99
CA PRO A 195 -6.26 17.66 21.12
C PRO A 195 -6.89 17.37 19.76
N LEU A 196 -7.28 16.11 19.53
CA LEU A 196 -7.84 15.67 18.25
C LEU A 196 -9.37 15.59 18.31
N VAL A 197 -10.01 16.23 17.32
CA VAL A 197 -11.45 16.39 17.20
C VAL A 197 -11.94 15.73 15.91
N PHE A 198 -13.01 14.95 15.99
CA PHE A 198 -13.58 14.22 14.86
C PHE A 198 -15.07 14.52 14.68
N ALA A 199 -15.46 14.92 13.47
CA ALA A 199 -16.85 14.99 13.04
C ALA A 199 -17.13 13.90 12.01
N GLY A 200 -18.01 12.97 12.35
CA GLY A 200 -18.53 11.94 11.43
C GLY A 200 -19.80 12.42 10.70
N GLY A 201 -20.28 11.63 9.74
CA GLY A 201 -21.55 11.87 9.05
C GLY A 201 -21.65 13.22 8.32
N CYS A 202 -20.52 13.86 8.02
CA CYS A 202 -20.48 15.20 7.44
C CYS A 202 -20.89 15.18 5.96
N SER A 203 -21.54 16.26 5.53
CA SER A 203 -21.81 16.58 4.12
C SER A 203 -21.32 17.99 3.83
N PRO A 204 -20.74 18.31 2.66
CA PRO A 204 -20.28 19.66 2.33
C PRO A 204 -21.39 20.73 2.45
N GLN A 205 -22.65 20.34 2.23
CA GLN A 205 -23.82 21.22 2.28
C GLN A 205 -24.64 21.11 3.58
N LYS A 206 -24.07 20.54 4.66
CA LYS A 206 -24.77 20.50 5.96
C LYS A 206 -23.85 20.42 7.18
N GLY A 207 -24.11 21.28 8.16
CA GLY A 207 -23.64 21.09 9.53
C GLY A 207 -22.19 21.55 9.73
N VAL A 208 -21.34 20.72 10.34
CA VAL A 208 -19.98 21.12 10.73
C VAL A 208 -19.14 21.53 9.52
N ALA A 209 -19.14 20.75 8.43
CA ALA A 209 -18.35 21.04 7.23
C ALA A 209 -18.76 22.36 6.56
N GLU A 210 -20.07 22.54 6.34
CA GLU A 210 -20.67 23.77 5.81
C GLU A 210 -20.30 25.01 6.64
N SER A 211 -20.36 24.90 7.98
CA SER A 211 -20.08 26.00 8.91
C SER A 211 -18.64 26.55 8.84
N PHE A 212 -17.72 25.80 8.23
CA PHE A 212 -16.33 26.19 8.00
C PHE A 212 -15.95 26.21 6.51
N GLY A 213 -16.94 26.25 5.60
CA GLY A 213 -16.71 26.35 4.15
C GLY A 213 -16.06 25.12 3.51
N VAL A 214 -16.15 23.95 4.14
CA VAL A 214 -15.46 22.73 3.71
C VAL A 214 -16.23 22.06 2.56
N SER A 215 -15.76 22.29 1.34
CA SER A 215 -16.37 21.80 0.10
C SER A 215 -16.04 20.34 -0.25
N GLN A 216 -14.98 19.76 0.33
CA GLN A 216 -14.51 18.40 0.05
C GLN A 216 -14.27 17.61 1.34
N LEU A 217 -14.53 16.30 1.29
CA LEU A 217 -14.35 15.37 2.41
C LEU A 217 -13.59 14.11 1.97
N PRO A 218 -12.79 13.48 2.86
CA PRO A 218 -12.51 13.91 4.22
C PRO A 218 -11.61 15.16 4.26
N MET A 219 -11.91 16.09 5.16
CA MET A 219 -11.05 17.25 5.42
C MET A 219 -10.27 16.99 6.70
N LEU A 220 -8.96 17.08 6.58
CA LEU A 220 -8.01 16.98 7.69
C LEU A 220 -7.31 18.34 7.83
N GLY A 221 -7.09 18.82 9.04
CA GLY A 221 -6.47 20.12 9.25
C GLY A 221 -6.20 20.43 10.72
N VAL A 222 -5.75 21.65 11.00
CA VAL A 222 -5.65 22.19 12.36
C VAL A 222 -6.52 23.43 12.43
N MET A 223 -7.46 23.46 13.37
CA MET A 223 -8.23 24.67 13.67
C MET A 223 -7.56 25.46 14.78
N ARG A 224 -7.34 26.75 14.52
CA ARG A 224 -6.83 27.76 15.44
C ARG A 224 -7.98 28.62 15.97
N TYR A 225 -7.86 29.08 17.21
CA TYR A 225 -8.72 30.07 17.82
C TYR A 225 -7.90 31.30 18.24
N THR A 226 -8.28 32.47 17.73
CA THR A 226 -7.77 33.77 18.19
C THR A 226 -8.86 34.45 19.02
N PRO A 227 -8.62 34.78 20.30
CA PRO A 227 -9.56 35.56 21.11
C PRO A 227 -9.92 36.91 20.48
N ALA A 228 -11.06 37.46 20.87
CA ALA A 228 -11.40 38.85 20.56
C ALA A 228 -10.43 39.81 21.28
N GLU A 229 -9.99 40.86 20.59
CA GLU A 229 -9.04 41.85 21.13
C GLU A 229 -9.46 43.26 20.71
N GLY A 230 -9.77 44.12 21.70
CA GLY A 230 -10.36 45.42 21.45
C GLY A 230 -11.68 45.31 20.67
N ASN A 231 -11.72 45.92 19.49
CA ASN A 231 -12.87 45.87 18.57
C ASN A 231 -12.80 44.70 17.56
N ALA A 232 -11.70 43.92 17.54
CA ALA A 232 -11.58 42.79 16.63
C ALA A 232 -12.40 41.60 17.18
N PRO A 233 -13.35 41.03 16.40
CA PRO A 233 -14.04 39.82 16.81
C PRO A 233 -13.06 38.65 16.89
N GLU A 234 -13.41 37.66 17.70
CA GLU A 234 -12.73 36.38 17.73
C GLU A 234 -12.70 35.70 16.35
N LYS A 235 -11.69 34.86 16.13
CA LYS A 235 -11.49 34.19 14.84
C LYS A 235 -11.26 32.70 15.03
N PHE A 236 -11.82 31.93 14.10
CA PHE A 236 -11.57 30.50 13.95
C PHE A 236 -11.07 30.26 12.53
N GLU A 237 -9.86 29.73 12.40
CA GLU A 237 -9.22 29.48 11.11
C GLU A 237 -8.86 27.99 11.02
N ILE A 238 -9.20 27.32 9.92
CA ILE A 238 -8.72 25.95 9.65
C ILE A 238 -7.58 26.02 8.65
N VAL A 239 -6.40 25.55 9.06
CA VAL A 239 -5.28 25.27 8.15
C VAL A 239 -5.47 23.84 7.63
N PRO A 240 -5.80 23.64 6.33
CA PRO A 240 -6.03 22.31 5.79
C PRO A 240 -4.70 21.57 5.54
N TYR A 241 -4.74 20.26 5.72
CA TYR A 241 -3.72 19.35 5.21
C TYR A 241 -3.93 19.12 3.71
N THR A 242 -3.02 19.65 2.89
CA THR A 242 -3.17 19.69 1.43
C THR A 242 -2.46 18.56 0.68
N LYS A 243 -1.61 17.76 1.33
CA LYS A 243 -0.85 16.69 0.66
C LYS A 243 -1.76 15.51 0.30
N LYS A 244 -1.61 14.98 -0.92
CA LYS A 244 -2.47 13.90 -1.46
C LYS A 244 -2.51 12.62 -0.61
N ALA A 245 -1.40 12.25 0.03
CA ALA A 245 -1.30 11.03 0.83
C ALA A 245 -1.65 11.27 2.31
N ILE A 246 -2.74 10.66 2.80
CA ILE A 246 -3.10 10.63 4.24
C ILE A 246 -2.44 9.40 4.89
N VAL A 247 -1.13 9.51 5.18
CA VAL A 247 -0.34 8.49 5.87
C VAL A 247 0.17 8.99 7.23
N TYR A 248 0.55 8.08 8.14
CA TYR A 248 0.83 8.45 9.53
C TYR A 248 1.92 9.52 9.65
N ASP A 249 3.08 9.32 9.00
CA ASP A 249 4.23 10.18 9.24
C ASP A 249 4.08 11.57 8.59
N THR A 250 3.30 11.71 7.52
CA THR A 250 3.08 13.03 6.88
C THR A 250 2.08 13.86 7.67
N VAL A 251 0.98 13.25 8.12
CA VAL A 251 -0.03 13.90 8.97
C VAL A 251 0.52 14.20 10.36
N ALA A 252 1.27 13.27 10.97
CA ALA A 252 1.87 13.50 12.28
C ALA A 252 2.91 14.63 12.24
N ARG A 253 3.72 14.74 11.18
CA ARG A 253 4.61 15.89 10.97
C ARG A 253 3.81 17.19 10.85
N PHE A 254 2.82 17.25 9.96
CA PHE A 254 1.96 18.44 9.81
C PHE A 254 1.33 18.90 11.14
N PHE A 255 0.81 17.98 11.96
CA PHE A 255 0.28 18.31 13.28
C PHE A 255 1.35 18.78 14.27
N LEU A 256 2.57 18.22 14.25
CA LEU A 256 3.68 18.68 15.08
C LEU A 256 4.20 20.05 14.64
N ASP A 257 4.42 20.25 13.35
CA ASP A 257 4.81 21.53 12.76
C ASP A 257 3.80 22.63 13.13
N CYS A 258 2.51 22.31 13.10
CA CYS A 258 1.44 23.19 13.55
C CYS A 258 1.40 23.47 15.06
N ALA A 259 1.81 22.51 15.89
CA ALA A 259 1.83 22.66 17.34
C ALA A 259 3.11 23.36 17.83
N GLU A 260 4.21 23.29 17.07
CA GLU A 260 5.54 23.81 17.45
C GLU A 260 5.88 25.13 16.75
N LYS A 261 5.29 25.44 15.59
CA LYS A 261 5.58 26.63 14.75
C LYS A 261 4.29 27.24 14.20
N GLU A 262 4.41 28.40 13.54
CA GLU A 262 3.32 28.91 12.71
C GLU A 262 3.08 27.96 11.52
N CYS A 263 2.03 27.12 11.57
CA CYS A 263 1.57 26.39 10.39
C CYS A 263 1.50 27.33 9.17
N SER A 264 2.09 26.88 8.06
CA SER A 264 1.72 27.27 6.71
C SER A 264 0.96 26.12 6.03
N SER A 265 0.18 26.42 4.99
CA SER A 265 -0.35 25.41 4.08
C SER A 265 0.80 24.78 3.30
N GLY A 266 1.26 23.60 3.76
CA GLY A 266 2.62 23.11 3.51
C GLY A 266 3.06 23.05 2.04
N THR A 267 3.83 24.06 1.62
CA THR A 267 4.83 23.99 0.56
C THR A 267 6.18 23.55 1.14
N GLU A 268 6.89 22.66 0.45
CA GLU A 268 8.04 21.96 1.03
C GLU A 268 9.35 22.77 0.98
N SER A 269 10.24 22.46 1.92
CA SER A 269 11.69 22.55 1.72
C SER A 269 12.32 21.23 2.18
N PRO A 270 13.14 20.56 1.34
CA PRO A 270 13.76 19.29 1.70
C PRO A 270 15.05 19.52 2.49
N VAL A 271 15.29 18.72 3.54
CA VAL A 271 16.60 18.62 4.18
C VAL A 271 16.96 17.15 4.46
N ASN A 272 17.80 16.63 3.57
CA ASN A 272 18.89 15.67 3.76
C ASN A 272 18.64 14.42 4.62
N SER A 273 18.47 13.29 3.90
CA SER A 273 18.96 11.98 4.34
C SER A 273 20.48 11.99 4.49
N VAL A 274 20.99 11.40 5.58
CA VAL A 274 22.42 11.07 5.72
C VAL A 274 22.66 9.71 5.08
N ASN A 275 23.54 9.66 4.08
CA ASN A 275 24.02 8.41 3.50
C ASN A 275 25.00 7.70 4.44
N LEU A 276 25.03 6.38 4.34
CA LEU A 276 26.22 5.57 4.54
C LEU A 276 26.24 4.54 3.41
N ASP A 277 26.98 4.89 2.36
CA ASP A 277 27.39 4.00 1.26
C ASP A 277 28.30 2.89 1.84
N GLU A 278 28.27 1.66 1.30
CA GLU A 278 29.32 1.04 0.46
C GLU A 278 29.09 -0.49 0.52
N ASP A 279 29.38 -1.34 -0.47
CA ASP A 279 29.34 -1.23 -1.94
C ASP A 279 29.36 -2.68 -2.53
N GLU A 280 29.42 -2.83 -3.86
CA GLU A 280 29.94 -3.95 -4.69
C GLU A 280 29.52 -5.44 -4.45
N GLN A 281 29.29 -6.30 -5.47
CA GLN A 281 28.99 -6.15 -6.90
C GLN A 281 28.63 -7.55 -7.50
N GLN A 282 28.23 -7.57 -8.78
CA GLN A 282 28.25 -8.70 -9.74
C GLN A 282 27.04 -9.66 -9.89
N GLN A 283 26.84 -9.99 -11.17
CA GLN A 283 25.82 -10.76 -11.90
C GLN A 283 26.61 -11.50 -13.04
N PRO A 284 26.04 -12.30 -13.98
CA PRO A 284 24.62 -12.62 -14.24
C PRO A 284 24.33 -14.11 -14.67
N GLN A 285 23.08 -14.33 -15.12
CA GLN A 285 22.58 -15.31 -16.13
C GLN A 285 21.80 -16.56 -15.67
N ALA A 286 20.75 -16.88 -16.44
CA ALA A 286 19.73 -17.92 -16.25
C ALA A 286 19.77 -18.97 -17.40
N PRO A 287 18.96 -20.07 -17.37
CA PRO A 287 17.66 -20.01 -18.06
C PRO A 287 16.51 -20.95 -17.55
N GLU A 288 15.32 -20.64 -18.09
CA GLU A 288 14.08 -21.40 -18.40
C GLU A 288 14.07 -22.96 -18.47
N ALA A 289 12.94 -23.72 -18.40
CA ALA A 289 11.51 -23.41 -18.12
C ALA A 289 10.62 -24.66 -17.87
N SER A 290 9.39 -24.41 -17.41
CA SER A 290 8.12 -25.16 -17.66
C SER A 290 7.77 -26.46 -16.89
N ARG A 291 6.74 -26.35 -16.04
CA ARG A 291 5.57 -27.24 -15.94
C ARG A 291 4.34 -26.39 -15.60
N HIS A 292 3.11 -26.87 -15.84
CA HIS A 292 1.86 -26.13 -15.58
C HIS A 292 1.63 -25.83 -14.09
N SER A 293 2.28 -24.77 -13.61
CA SER A 293 1.98 -24.09 -12.35
C SER A 293 0.84 -23.10 -12.59
N SER A 294 -0.11 -23.01 -11.65
CA SER A 294 -1.08 -21.91 -11.64
C SER A 294 -0.33 -20.63 -11.31
N VAL A 295 0.03 -19.88 -12.37
CA VAL A 295 1.04 -18.83 -12.26
C VAL A 295 0.66 -17.83 -11.18
N ALA A 296 1.60 -17.59 -10.27
CA ALA A 296 1.43 -16.65 -9.19
C ALA A 296 1.12 -15.27 -9.78
N LEU A 297 0.14 -14.59 -9.20
CA LEU A 297 -0.19 -13.24 -9.62
C LEU A 297 0.99 -12.33 -9.29
N PRO A 298 1.43 -11.49 -10.24
CA PRO A 298 2.63 -10.69 -10.08
C PRO A 298 2.43 -9.63 -8.98
N VAL A 299 3.51 -9.37 -8.24
CA VAL A 299 3.54 -8.39 -7.14
C VAL A 299 4.20 -7.06 -7.53
N GLU A 300 4.74 -7.01 -8.74
CA GLU A 300 5.41 -5.89 -9.41
C GLU A 300 4.89 -5.79 -10.86
N PRO A 301 5.17 -4.70 -11.60
CA PRO A 301 4.73 -4.57 -12.98
C PRO A 301 5.40 -5.63 -13.85
N VAL A 302 4.64 -6.23 -14.77
CA VAL A 302 5.14 -7.28 -15.66
C VAL A 302 5.51 -6.69 -17.00
N GLU A 303 6.72 -6.92 -17.48
CA GLU A 303 7.08 -6.60 -18.86
C GLU A 303 6.13 -7.31 -19.83
N TYR A 304 5.52 -6.53 -20.74
CA TYR A 304 4.58 -7.10 -21.69
C TYR A 304 5.27 -8.07 -22.65
N THR A 305 4.68 -9.24 -22.79
CA THR A 305 4.88 -10.11 -23.96
C THR A 305 3.52 -10.66 -24.41
N PRO A 306 3.36 -11.07 -25.68
CA PRO A 306 2.08 -11.59 -26.16
C PRO A 306 1.56 -12.80 -25.36
N LYS A 307 2.49 -13.62 -24.85
CA LYS A 307 2.20 -14.81 -24.03
C LYS A 307 1.71 -14.48 -22.61
N VAL A 308 2.09 -13.31 -22.08
CA VAL A 308 1.78 -12.87 -20.71
C VAL A 308 0.32 -12.39 -20.58
N ILE A 309 -0.25 -11.78 -21.62
CA ILE A 309 -1.65 -11.30 -21.60
C ILE A 309 -2.64 -12.45 -21.45
N SER A 310 -2.54 -13.51 -22.26
CA SER A 310 -3.48 -14.65 -22.20
C SER A 310 -3.42 -15.39 -20.85
N GLN A 311 -2.29 -15.28 -20.14
CA GLN A 311 -2.08 -15.87 -18.83
C GLN A 311 -2.76 -15.07 -17.68
N PHE A 312 -2.71 -13.74 -17.74
CA PHE A 312 -3.13 -12.86 -16.63
C PHE A 312 -4.38 -12.00 -16.91
N CYS A 313 -4.85 -11.95 -18.16
CA CYS A 313 -5.99 -11.15 -18.59
C CYS A 313 -7.09 -12.01 -19.26
N SER A 314 -7.23 -13.26 -18.81
CA SER A 314 -8.20 -14.23 -19.31
C SER A 314 -9.26 -14.61 -18.26
N PRO A 315 -10.39 -15.21 -18.66
CA PRO A 315 -11.42 -15.66 -17.73
C PRO A 315 -10.93 -16.78 -16.80
N GLN A 316 -9.90 -17.54 -17.21
CA GLN A 316 -9.26 -18.57 -16.40
C GLN A 316 -8.22 -18.01 -15.41
N THR A 317 -7.81 -16.74 -15.53
CA THR A 317 -6.85 -16.14 -14.59
C THR A 317 -7.38 -16.20 -13.15
N ARG A 318 -6.48 -16.52 -12.22
CA ARG A 318 -6.77 -16.57 -10.79
C ARG A 318 -7.41 -15.27 -10.30
N LYS A 319 -8.60 -15.37 -9.72
CA LYS A 319 -9.33 -14.22 -9.16
C LYS A 319 -8.67 -13.70 -7.88
N ILE A 320 -8.52 -12.38 -7.78
CA ILE A 320 -8.10 -11.67 -6.57
C ILE A 320 -9.36 -11.36 -5.76
N ARG A 321 -9.45 -11.86 -4.52
CA ARG A 321 -10.62 -11.64 -3.63
C ARG A 321 -11.98 -11.97 -4.30
N GLY A 322 -12.02 -12.98 -5.16
CA GLY A 322 -13.22 -13.39 -5.90
C GLY A 322 -13.56 -12.56 -7.15
N GLN A 323 -12.77 -11.52 -7.46
CA GLN A 323 -12.91 -10.69 -8.67
C GLN A 323 -11.85 -11.04 -9.72
N SER A 324 -12.21 -10.98 -11.00
CA SER A 324 -11.21 -11.05 -12.08
C SER A 324 -10.36 -9.78 -12.08
N PRO A 325 -9.03 -9.89 -12.33
CA PRO A 325 -8.16 -8.73 -12.34
C PRO A 325 -8.56 -7.71 -13.40
N LEU A 326 -8.28 -6.43 -13.11
CA LEU A 326 -8.17 -5.36 -14.08
C LEU A 326 -6.69 -5.28 -14.49
N CYS A 327 -6.40 -5.69 -15.73
CA CYS A 327 -5.11 -5.50 -16.34
C CYS A 327 -4.93 -4.03 -16.72
N VAL A 328 -3.77 -3.45 -16.41
CA VAL A 328 -3.40 -2.06 -16.65
C VAL A 328 -2.12 -2.05 -17.46
N PHE A 329 -2.18 -1.62 -18.71
CA PHE A 329 -1.03 -1.58 -19.62
C PHE A 329 -0.56 -0.15 -19.80
N SER A 330 0.70 0.13 -19.46
CA SER A 330 1.30 1.42 -19.81
C SER A 330 1.78 1.44 -21.25
N LEU A 331 1.34 2.45 -22.01
CA LEU A 331 1.87 2.77 -23.34
C LEU A 331 2.91 3.90 -23.28
N SER A 332 3.42 4.27 -22.11
CA SER A 332 4.34 5.42 -21.94
C SER A 332 5.21 5.33 -20.69
N GLU A 333 6.47 5.71 -20.80
CA GLU A 333 7.44 5.71 -19.68
C GLU A 333 7.25 6.89 -18.71
N HIS A 334 6.27 7.76 -18.96
CA HIS A 334 5.92 8.90 -18.10
C HIS A 334 5.25 8.53 -16.77
N VAL A 335 4.86 7.26 -16.61
CA VAL A 335 4.15 6.77 -15.42
C VAL A 335 4.89 5.55 -14.88
N HIS A 336 5.30 5.61 -13.63
CA HIS A 336 6.05 4.53 -12.98
C HIS A 336 5.06 3.55 -12.33
N LEU A 337 4.73 2.46 -13.01
CA LEU A 337 3.70 1.53 -12.54
C LEU A 337 4.06 0.86 -11.22
N ASP A 338 5.34 0.77 -10.85
CA ASP A 338 5.76 0.17 -9.58
C ASP A 338 5.34 1.03 -8.37
N TYR A 339 5.34 2.36 -8.48
CA TYR A 339 4.78 3.26 -7.47
C TYR A 339 3.27 3.15 -7.40
N VAL A 340 2.59 3.20 -8.54
CA VAL A 340 1.12 3.08 -8.60
C VAL A 340 0.65 1.72 -8.06
N GLN A 341 1.31 0.62 -8.42
CA GLN A 341 0.99 -0.72 -7.94
C GLN A 341 1.15 -0.86 -6.43
N LYS A 342 2.09 -0.14 -5.79
CA LYS A 342 2.23 -0.13 -4.31
C LYS A 342 0.94 0.34 -3.63
N TYR A 343 0.21 1.30 -4.19
CA TYR A 343 -1.09 1.75 -3.68
C TYR A 343 -2.19 0.70 -3.86
N PHE A 344 -2.21 -0.01 -4.99
CA PHE A 344 -3.23 -1.02 -5.31
C PHE A 344 -2.87 -2.46 -4.90
N ARG A 345 -1.88 -2.67 -4.03
CA ARG A 345 -1.41 -4.01 -3.56
C ARG A 345 -2.49 -4.93 -2.98
N ASN A 346 -3.67 -4.38 -2.66
CA ASN A 346 -4.80 -5.10 -2.08
C ASN A 346 -5.99 -5.24 -3.03
N ASP A 347 -5.95 -4.60 -4.19
CA ASP A 347 -7.04 -4.53 -5.15
C ASP A 347 -6.82 -5.52 -6.31
N PRO A 348 -7.87 -5.89 -7.08
CA PRO A 348 -7.75 -6.84 -8.16
C PRO A 348 -7.15 -6.17 -9.41
N LEU A 349 -5.88 -5.77 -9.36
CA LEU A 349 -5.15 -5.14 -10.47
C LEU A 349 -3.88 -5.93 -10.81
N ILE A 350 -3.51 -5.90 -12.09
CA ILE A 350 -2.23 -6.40 -12.59
C ILE A 350 -1.69 -5.33 -13.54
N PHE A 351 -0.44 -4.93 -13.33
CA PHE A 351 0.21 -3.86 -14.08
C PHE A 351 1.18 -4.45 -15.10
N PHE A 352 1.24 -3.85 -16.29
CA PHE A 352 2.08 -4.29 -17.39
C PHE A 352 2.81 -3.12 -18.04
N GLU A 353 4.13 -3.22 -18.14
CA GLU A 353 4.95 -2.27 -18.88
C GLU A 353 4.95 -2.65 -20.36
N ALA A 354 4.29 -1.85 -21.20
CA ALA A 354 4.16 -2.06 -22.63
C ALA A 354 4.60 -0.85 -23.47
N SER A 355 5.32 0.10 -22.85
CA SER A 355 5.83 1.32 -23.48
C SER A 355 6.70 1.03 -24.71
N GLN A 356 7.46 -0.07 -24.70
CA GLN A 356 8.33 -0.52 -25.77
C GLN A 356 7.63 -1.42 -26.82
N HIS A 357 6.38 -1.79 -26.58
CA HIS A 357 5.64 -2.79 -27.38
C HIS A 357 4.21 -2.34 -27.75
N LYS A 358 4.02 -1.02 -27.91
CA LYS A 358 2.70 -0.41 -28.07
C LYS A 358 1.94 -0.97 -29.28
N ARG A 359 2.63 -1.18 -30.41
CA ARG A 359 1.98 -1.63 -31.66
C ARG A 359 1.53 -3.08 -31.56
N GLU A 360 2.40 -3.93 -31.03
CA GLU A 360 2.17 -5.36 -30.82
C GLU A 360 1.01 -5.56 -29.84
N LEU A 361 1.02 -4.82 -28.73
CA LEU A 361 -0.07 -4.82 -27.74
C LEU A 361 -1.41 -4.42 -28.38
N LEU A 362 -1.46 -3.30 -29.12
CA LEU A 362 -2.69 -2.81 -29.73
C LEU A 362 -3.23 -3.78 -30.80
N GLN A 363 -2.35 -4.40 -31.59
CA GLN A 363 -2.73 -5.46 -32.53
C GLN A 363 -3.29 -6.69 -31.82
N GLN A 364 -2.63 -7.15 -30.74
CA GLN A 364 -3.09 -8.31 -29.97
C GLN A 364 -4.42 -8.03 -29.26
N LEU A 365 -4.60 -6.85 -28.66
CA LEU A 365 -5.86 -6.46 -28.02
C LEU A 365 -7.04 -6.52 -28.99
N LYS A 366 -6.82 -6.10 -30.24
CA LYS A 366 -7.81 -6.22 -31.31
C LYS A 366 -8.04 -7.67 -31.73
N ALA A 367 -6.99 -8.47 -31.90
CA ALA A 367 -7.08 -9.85 -32.35
C ALA A 367 -7.70 -10.81 -31.30
N ASP A 368 -7.19 -10.80 -30.08
CA ASP A 368 -7.54 -11.76 -29.03
C ASP A 368 -8.83 -11.38 -28.28
N PHE A 369 -9.16 -10.09 -28.22
CA PHE A 369 -10.26 -9.57 -27.39
C PHE A 369 -11.26 -8.68 -28.16
N GLY A 370 -11.07 -8.47 -29.47
CA GLY A 370 -11.94 -7.64 -30.31
C GLY A 370 -11.85 -6.12 -30.02
N VAL A 371 -10.92 -5.69 -29.17
CA VAL A 371 -10.88 -4.33 -28.61
C VAL A 371 -10.67 -3.29 -29.72
N GLN A 372 -11.61 -2.35 -29.85
CA GLN A 372 -11.56 -1.29 -30.86
C GLN A 372 -11.06 0.02 -30.22
N LEU A 373 -9.74 0.20 -30.25
CA LEU A 373 -9.10 1.48 -29.94
C LEU A 373 -8.93 2.32 -31.23
N ARG A 374 -8.57 3.60 -31.08
CA ARG A 374 -8.07 4.43 -32.19
C ARG A 374 -6.87 3.75 -32.87
N SER A 375 -6.52 4.17 -34.09
CA SER A 375 -5.45 3.52 -34.84
C SER A 375 -4.13 3.51 -34.04
N PRO A 376 -3.27 2.48 -34.18
CA PRO A 376 -2.00 2.44 -33.48
C PRO A 376 -1.14 3.68 -33.75
N GLU A 377 -1.22 4.27 -34.94
CA GLU A 377 -0.54 5.52 -35.28
C GLU A 377 -1.08 6.73 -34.48
N GLU A 378 -2.40 6.90 -34.35
CA GLU A 378 -2.99 7.98 -33.53
C GLU A 378 -2.68 7.80 -32.04
N VAL A 379 -2.79 6.57 -31.52
CA VAL A 379 -2.51 6.28 -30.09
C VAL A 379 -1.02 6.43 -29.78
N THR A 380 -0.13 6.10 -30.71
CA THR A 380 1.33 6.29 -30.51
C THR A 380 1.82 7.71 -30.81
N ALA A 381 1.09 8.49 -31.62
CA ALA A 381 1.34 9.92 -31.83
C ALA A 381 0.83 10.81 -30.67
N SER A 382 -0.05 10.29 -29.82
CA SER A 382 -0.47 10.97 -28.58
C SER A 382 0.72 11.09 -27.62
N SER A 383 1.22 12.32 -27.45
CA SER A 383 2.40 12.65 -26.65
C SER A 383 2.15 12.76 -25.14
N ARG A 384 0.99 12.27 -24.65
CA ARG A 384 0.62 12.25 -23.24
C ARG A 384 0.32 10.84 -22.77
N GLY A 385 0.59 10.57 -21.49
CA GLY A 385 0.58 9.21 -20.96
C GLY A 385 -0.73 8.51 -21.24
N SER A 386 -0.62 7.31 -21.81
CA SER A 386 -1.74 6.56 -22.36
C SER A 386 -1.76 5.18 -21.73
N ILE A 387 -2.88 4.83 -21.10
CA ILE A 387 -3.02 3.60 -20.32
C ILE A 387 -4.23 2.83 -20.84
N VAL A 388 -4.03 1.56 -21.21
CA VAL A 388 -5.16 0.67 -21.52
C VAL A 388 -5.52 -0.12 -20.29
N VAL A 389 -6.79 -0.07 -19.89
CA VAL A 389 -7.33 -0.93 -18.84
C VAL A 389 -8.24 -2.00 -19.44
N LEU A 390 -8.13 -3.24 -18.99
CA LEU A 390 -8.88 -4.38 -19.51
C LEU A 390 -9.27 -5.36 -18.40
N ARG A 391 -10.53 -5.81 -18.37
CA ARG A 391 -11.03 -6.83 -17.44
C ARG A 391 -11.82 -7.90 -18.20
N HIS A 392 -11.30 -9.11 -18.23
CA HIS A 392 -11.93 -10.26 -18.90
C HIS A 392 -12.60 -11.19 -17.87
N SER A 393 -13.85 -10.89 -17.52
CA SER A 393 -14.57 -11.63 -16.45
C SER A 393 -15.41 -12.81 -16.93
N LYS A 394 -15.69 -12.93 -18.23
CA LYS A 394 -16.53 -13.98 -18.83
C LYS A 394 -15.92 -14.43 -20.17
N PRO A 395 -15.96 -15.72 -20.54
CA PRO A 395 -15.38 -16.22 -21.80
C PRO A 395 -15.83 -15.52 -23.08
N THR A 396 -17.02 -14.94 -23.08
CA THR A 396 -17.64 -14.28 -24.24
C THR A 396 -17.63 -12.76 -24.16
N ARG A 397 -17.00 -12.16 -23.14
CA ARG A 397 -17.09 -10.71 -22.90
C ARG A 397 -15.89 -10.13 -22.15
N VAL A 398 -15.22 -9.20 -22.82
CA VAL A 398 -14.20 -8.34 -22.24
C VAL A 398 -14.79 -6.95 -21.94
N ARG A 399 -14.22 -6.25 -20.95
CA ARG A 399 -14.45 -4.83 -20.71
C ARG A 399 -13.14 -4.06 -20.78
N TYR A 400 -13.13 -2.86 -21.35
CA TYR A 400 -11.90 -2.07 -21.52
C TYR A 400 -12.15 -0.55 -21.50
N ALA A 401 -11.09 0.22 -21.35
CA ALA A 401 -11.04 1.64 -21.70
C ALA A 401 -9.60 2.04 -22.07
N LEU A 402 -9.47 3.07 -22.90
CA LEU A 402 -8.23 3.82 -23.07
C LEU A 402 -8.34 5.07 -22.19
N LEU A 403 -7.35 5.26 -21.32
CA LEU A 403 -7.16 6.47 -20.53
C LEU A 403 -6.10 7.31 -21.23
N GLU A 404 -6.48 8.50 -21.68
CA GLU A 404 -5.59 9.48 -22.31
C GLU A 404 -5.30 10.61 -21.30
N HIS A 405 -4.20 11.33 -21.49
CA HIS A 405 -3.79 12.46 -20.64
C HIS A 405 -3.49 12.06 -19.18
N ILE A 406 -2.85 10.91 -18.99
CA ILE A 406 -2.29 10.49 -17.72
C ILE A 406 -0.87 11.06 -17.63
N ASP A 407 -0.75 12.27 -17.09
CA ASP A 407 0.52 13.01 -17.08
C ASP A 407 1.38 12.74 -15.81
N SER A 408 0.87 11.96 -14.85
CA SER A 408 1.60 11.54 -13.63
C SER A 408 1.07 10.24 -12.99
N ASP A 409 1.86 9.66 -12.09
CA ASP A 409 1.47 8.51 -11.23
C ASP A 409 0.18 8.77 -10.44
N ASP A 410 0.00 10.00 -9.94
CA ASP A 410 -1.19 10.43 -9.22
C ASP A 410 -2.44 10.44 -10.11
N ASP A 411 -2.30 10.85 -11.38
CA ASP A 411 -3.41 10.87 -12.34
C ASP A 411 -3.85 9.44 -12.68
N LEU A 412 -2.89 8.52 -12.84
CA LEU A 412 -3.19 7.10 -13.03
C LEU A 412 -3.89 6.54 -11.78
N GLN A 413 -3.38 6.84 -10.59
CA GLN A 413 -3.99 6.39 -9.35
C GLN A 413 -5.43 6.90 -9.21
N ALA A 414 -5.68 8.18 -9.49
CA ALA A 414 -7.03 8.75 -9.46
C ALA A 414 -7.96 8.08 -10.49
N ALA A 415 -7.50 7.88 -11.72
CA ALA A 415 -8.29 7.22 -12.76
C ALA A 415 -8.64 5.77 -12.39
N LEU A 416 -7.68 5.00 -11.86
CA LEU A 416 -7.91 3.61 -11.41
C LEU A 416 -8.86 3.54 -10.21
N GLN A 417 -8.76 4.44 -9.23
CA GLN A 417 -9.72 4.51 -8.12
C GLN A 417 -11.15 4.73 -8.63
N ARG A 418 -11.34 5.67 -9.57
CA ARG A 418 -12.66 5.94 -10.16
C ARG A 418 -13.21 4.74 -10.94
N ILE A 419 -12.36 3.99 -11.65
CA ILE A 419 -12.76 2.72 -12.30
C ILE A 419 -13.19 1.67 -11.27
N LEU A 420 -12.45 1.51 -10.16
CA LEU A 420 -12.78 0.53 -9.12
C LEU A 420 -14.06 0.89 -8.35
N ASN A 421 -14.33 2.17 -8.15
CA ASN A 421 -15.58 2.69 -7.59
C ASN A 421 -16.78 2.55 -8.55
N GLY A 422 -16.54 2.27 -9.84
CA GLY A 422 -17.58 2.19 -10.87
C GLY A 422 -18.00 3.54 -11.46
N GLU A 423 -17.26 4.62 -11.19
CA GLU A 423 -17.50 5.98 -11.69
C GLU A 423 -17.08 6.16 -13.17
N VAL A 424 -16.25 5.25 -13.69
CA VAL A 424 -15.82 5.22 -15.10
C VAL A 424 -16.42 4.00 -15.79
N HIS A 425 -17.22 4.22 -16.83
CA HIS A 425 -17.86 3.16 -17.59
C HIS A 425 -16.87 2.52 -18.58
N LEU A 426 -16.48 1.28 -18.33
CA LEU A 426 -15.69 0.49 -19.29
C LEU A 426 -16.55 0.06 -20.48
N MET A 427 -16.06 0.28 -21.70
CA MET A 427 -16.60 -0.28 -22.94
C MET A 427 -16.64 -1.82 -22.86
N SER A 428 -17.52 -2.46 -23.63
CA SER A 428 -17.73 -3.91 -23.55
C SER A 428 -17.82 -4.53 -24.93
N GLU A 429 -16.96 -5.51 -25.21
CA GLU A 429 -16.91 -6.23 -26.49
C GLU A 429 -17.30 -7.70 -26.33
N ARG A 430 -17.75 -8.34 -27.41
CA ARG A 430 -17.91 -9.79 -27.46
C ARG A 430 -16.60 -10.44 -27.92
N VAL A 431 -16.11 -11.39 -27.13
CA VAL A 431 -14.94 -12.21 -27.48
C VAL A 431 -15.43 -13.50 -28.14
N GLY A 432 -14.85 -13.87 -29.28
CA GLY A 432 -15.18 -15.10 -30.02
C GLY A 432 -16.39 -14.99 -30.95
N ALA A 433 -16.51 -13.90 -31.71
CA ALA A 433 -17.46 -13.78 -32.82
C ALA A 433 -16.71 -13.76 -34.17
N ALA A 434 -16.38 -14.95 -34.66
CA ALA A 434 -16.07 -15.26 -36.05
C ALA A 434 -16.82 -16.55 -36.40
#